data_AF-A0ABD4EM45-F1
#
_entry.id   AF-A0ABD4EM45-F1
#
_cell.length_a   1.000
_cell.length_b   1.000
_cell.length_c   1.000
_cell.angle_alpha   90.00
_cell.angle_beta   90.00
_cell.angle_gamma   90.00
#
_symmetry.space_group_name_H-M   'P 1'
#
loop_
_entity.id
_entity.type
_entity.pdbx_description
1 polymer ?
#
loop_
_entity_poly.entity_id
_entity_poly.type
_entity_poly.pdbx_seq_one_letter_code
_entity_poly.pdbx_strand_id
1 'polypeptide(L)'
;MNTGLDKNKKMLGVCLTLWGILFSYLGQPLIHGNQDAVNIIVTVFSILAGFLVAVITLVGDPKSLPTGSWRAAELGSVLTYNRLVRKKWLFNAYLVTLLLIFITVLLKNKFPTLVIALEYLYVFFASIACVLSFKLPSALLDLQTERIENEINERRKSENITDD
;
A
#
# COMPACT_ATOMS: atom_id res chain seq x y z
N MET A 1 -7.95 -18.77 -18.57
CA MET A 1 -6.53 -19.17 -18.71
C MET A 1 -5.69 -17.90 -18.66
N ASN A 2 -5.08 -17.57 -17.50
CA ASN A 2 -4.42 -16.28 -17.23
C ASN A 2 -3.03 -16.45 -16.59
N THR A 3 -2.26 -17.42 -17.07
CA THR A 3 -0.98 -17.85 -16.48
C THR A 3 0.13 -16.80 -16.58
N GLY A 4 0.06 -15.89 -17.56
CA GLY A 4 1.04 -14.80 -17.74
C GLY A 4 0.94 -13.71 -16.67
N LEU A 5 -0.27 -13.28 -16.30
CA LEU A 5 -0.49 -12.25 -15.27
C LEU A 5 -0.09 -12.73 -13.87
N ASP A 6 -0.29 -14.01 -13.56
CA ASP A 6 0.12 -14.58 -12.26
C ASP A 6 1.64 -14.78 -12.17
N LYS A 7 2.32 -15.09 -13.29
CA LYS A 7 3.78 -15.19 -13.32
C LYS A 7 4.45 -13.85 -13.05
N ASN A 8 3.95 -12.77 -13.65
CA ASN A 8 4.48 -11.41 -13.43
C ASN A 8 4.29 -10.93 -11.99
N LYS A 9 3.13 -11.21 -11.37
CA LYS A 9 2.88 -10.87 -9.95
C LYS A 9 3.79 -11.64 -9.00
N LYS A 10 4.00 -12.94 -9.26
CA LYS A 10 4.93 -13.77 -8.48
C LYS A 10 6.37 -13.29 -8.65
N MET A 11 6.79 -12.98 -9.87
CA MET A 11 8.14 -12.46 -10.16
C MET A 11 8.37 -11.09 -9.52
N LEU A 12 7.36 -10.21 -9.53
CA LEU A 12 7.41 -8.93 -8.80
C LEU A 12 7.56 -9.15 -7.30
N GLY A 13 6.82 -10.10 -6.72
CA GLY A 13 6.93 -10.46 -5.30
C GLY A 13 8.35 -10.94 -4.94
N VAL A 14 8.91 -11.83 -5.75
CA VAL A 14 10.29 -12.33 -5.57
C VAL A 14 11.31 -11.19 -5.68
N CYS A 15 11.17 -10.32 -6.68
CA CYS A 15 12.04 -9.16 -6.87
C CYS A 15 11.98 -8.21 -5.66
N LEU A 16 10.78 -7.89 -5.17
CA LEU A 16 10.57 -7.08 -3.96
C LEU A 16 11.21 -7.70 -2.72
N THR A 17 11.10 -9.01 -2.53
CA THR A 17 11.75 -9.69 -1.40
C THR A 17 13.27 -9.65 -1.49
N LEU A 18 13.85 -9.85 -2.68
CA LEU A 18 15.30 -9.74 -2.88
C LEU A 18 15.80 -8.31 -2.63
N TRP A 19 15.03 -7.31 -3.11
CA TRP A 19 15.29 -5.90 -2.84
C TRP A 19 15.27 -5.58 -1.35
N GLY A 20 14.27 -6.10 -0.62
CA GLY A 20 14.16 -5.91 0.82
C GLY A 20 15.35 -6.49 1.58
N ILE A 21 15.81 -7.70 1.21
CA ILE A 21 16.99 -8.32 1.84
C ILE A 21 18.24 -7.48 1.59
N LEU A 22 18.45 -7.04 0.35
CA LEU A 22 19.60 -6.21 -0.02
C LEU A 22 19.61 -4.88 0.74
N PHE A 23 18.47 -4.19 0.80
CA PHE A 23 18.34 -2.94 1.55
C PHE A 23 18.41 -3.11 3.06
N SER A 24 17.94 -4.23 3.60
CA SER A 24 18.10 -4.56 5.02
C SER A 24 19.58 -4.72 5.37
N TYR A 25 20.35 -5.44 4.54
CA TYR A 25 21.78 -5.65 4.77
C TYR A 25 22.58 -4.34 4.70
N LEU A 26 22.29 -3.49 3.70
CA LEU A 26 22.94 -2.19 3.53
C LEU A 26 22.45 -1.12 4.53
N GLY A 27 21.17 -1.17 4.90
CA GLY A 27 20.49 -0.14 5.69
C GLY A 27 20.70 -0.27 7.20
N GLN A 28 20.89 -1.48 7.72
CA GLN A 28 21.14 -1.68 9.15
C GLN A 28 22.34 -0.87 9.69
N PRO A 29 23.55 -0.88 9.06
CA PRO A 29 24.68 -0.13 9.59
C PRO A 29 24.47 1.40 9.54
N LEU A 30 23.59 1.89 8.68
CA LEU A 30 23.26 3.33 8.57
C LEU A 30 22.30 3.80 9.68
N ILE A 31 21.46 2.89 10.18
CA ILE A 31 20.42 3.20 11.17
C ILE A 31 20.87 2.83 12.59
N HIS A 32 21.79 1.88 12.71
CA HIS A 32 22.35 1.48 14.00
C HIS A 32 22.97 2.67 14.73
N GLY A 33 22.45 2.97 15.92
CA GLY A 33 22.92 4.09 16.75
C GLY A 33 22.42 5.48 16.31
N ASN A 34 21.79 5.63 15.15
CA ASN A 34 21.30 6.90 14.64
C ASN A 34 19.79 7.08 14.93
N GLN A 35 19.47 7.76 16.04
CA GLN A 35 18.06 8.02 16.42
C GLN A 35 17.33 8.93 15.45
N ASP A 36 18.02 9.86 14.79
CA ASP A 36 17.40 10.78 13.84
C ASP A 36 16.92 10.04 12.59
N ALA A 37 17.70 9.08 12.10
CA ALA A 37 17.29 8.21 11.00
C ALA A 37 16.02 7.41 11.35
N VAL A 38 15.96 6.84 12.56
CA VAL A 38 14.77 6.13 13.05
C VAL A 38 13.55 7.07 13.12
N ASN A 39 13.72 8.28 13.65
CA ASN A 39 12.65 9.28 13.77
C ASN A 39 12.12 9.72 12.41
N ILE A 40 12.99 9.88 11.40
CA ILE A 40 12.58 10.17 10.02
C ILE A 40 11.73 9.03 9.47
N ILE A 41 12.14 7.77 9.67
CA ILE A 41 11.38 6.59 9.22
C ILE A 41 9.98 6.60 9.87
N VAL A 42 9.91 6.76 11.20
CA VAL A 42 8.64 6.84 11.94
C VAL A 42 7.75 7.95 11.39
N THR A 43 8.32 9.12 11.12
CA THR A 43 7.59 10.29 10.61
C THR A 43 7.00 10.03 9.22
N VAL A 44 7.83 9.56 8.27
CA VAL A 44 7.39 9.27 6.90
C VAL A 44 6.32 8.19 6.90
N PHE A 45 6.52 7.09 7.64
CA PHE A 45 5.54 6.01 7.71
C PHE A 45 4.23 6.44 8.39
N SER A 46 4.28 7.32 9.39
CA SER A 46 3.07 7.84 10.04
C SER A 46 2.25 8.72 9.08
N ILE A 47 2.90 9.60 8.31
CA ILE A 47 2.24 10.42 7.29
C ILE A 47 1.63 9.52 6.19
N LEU A 48 2.40 8.55 5.68
CA LEU A 48 1.95 7.61 4.66
C LEU A 48 0.79 6.74 5.16
N ALA A 49 0.80 6.33 6.43
CA ALA A 49 -0.29 5.59 7.05
C ALA A 49 -1.58 6.43 7.09
N GLY A 50 -1.49 7.69 7.54
CA GLY A 50 -2.62 8.61 7.52
C GLY A 50 -3.17 8.85 6.11
N PHE A 51 -2.29 9.08 5.14
CA PHE A 51 -2.67 9.19 3.73
C PHE A 51 -3.36 7.92 3.21
N LEU A 52 -2.81 6.74 3.50
CA LEU A 52 -3.36 5.47 3.04
C LEU A 52 -4.75 5.20 3.64
N VAL A 53 -5.00 5.58 4.89
CA VAL A 53 -6.35 5.52 5.48
C VAL A 53 -7.30 6.40 4.69
N ALA A 54 -6.92 7.64 4.34
CA ALA A 54 -7.75 8.52 3.53
C ALA A 54 -8.04 7.93 2.12
N VAL A 55 -7.07 7.25 1.50
CA VAL A 55 -7.30 6.51 0.25
C VAL A 55 -8.30 5.38 0.46
N ILE A 56 -8.14 4.59 1.52
CA ILE A 56 -9.03 3.46 1.81
C ILE A 56 -10.46 3.96 2.05
N THR A 57 -10.65 5.05 2.80
CA THR A 57 -11.98 5.62 3.04
C THR A 57 -12.58 6.22 1.77
N LEU A 58 -11.79 6.92 0.96
CA LEU A 58 -12.23 7.45 -0.33
C LEU A 58 -12.74 6.31 -1.23
N VAL A 59 -11.97 5.23 -1.38
CA VAL A 59 -12.31 4.11 -2.27
C VAL A 59 -13.40 3.21 -1.67
N GLY A 60 -13.53 3.19 -0.34
CA GLY A 60 -14.60 2.48 0.37
C GLY A 60 -15.95 3.17 0.31
N ASP A 61 -16.03 4.41 -0.19
CA ASP A 61 -17.30 5.14 -0.34
C ASP A 61 -18.20 4.42 -1.36
N PRO A 62 -19.43 3.99 -0.99
CA PRO A 62 -20.35 3.32 -1.91
C PRO A 62 -20.73 4.18 -3.13
N LYS A 63 -20.61 5.52 -3.05
CA LYS A 63 -20.77 6.42 -4.20
C LYS A 63 -19.70 6.25 -5.28
N SER A 64 -18.65 5.49 -5.00
CA SER A 64 -17.62 5.14 -5.97
C SER A 64 -17.94 3.91 -6.81
N LEU A 65 -19.03 3.19 -6.48
CA LEU A 65 -19.48 2.05 -7.28
C LEU A 65 -20.20 2.54 -8.54
N PRO A 66 -20.10 1.80 -9.67
CA PRO A 66 -20.79 2.16 -10.90
C PRO A 66 -22.31 2.22 -10.65
N THR A 67 -22.91 3.32 -11.10
CA THR A 67 -24.34 3.60 -11.06
C THR A 67 -25.05 2.82 -12.18
N GLY A 68 -26.22 2.24 -11.88
CA GLY A 68 -26.97 1.39 -12.80
C GLY A 68 -27.72 0.25 -12.12
N SER A 69 -27.82 -0.90 -12.79
CA SER A 69 -28.51 -2.07 -12.21
C SER A 69 -27.75 -2.64 -11.00
N TRP A 70 -28.49 -3.15 -10.01
CA TRP A 70 -27.90 -3.77 -8.81
C TRP A 70 -26.89 -4.89 -9.15
N ARG A 71 -27.06 -5.58 -10.29
CA ARG A 71 -26.12 -6.62 -10.77
C ARG A 71 -24.78 -6.05 -11.23
N ALA A 72 -24.78 -4.86 -11.85
CA ALA A 72 -23.56 -4.18 -12.26
C ALA A 72 -22.77 -3.66 -11.03
N ALA A 73 -23.49 -3.13 -10.03
CA ALA A 73 -22.91 -2.71 -8.76
C ALA A 73 -22.31 -3.90 -7.99
N GLU A 74 -22.97 -5.06 -7.98
CA GLU A 74 -22.47 -6.29 -7.34
C GLU A 74 -21.19 -6.81 -8.01
N LEU A 75 -21.13 -6.81 -9.35
CA LEU A 75 -19.92 -7.22 -10.07
C LEU A 75 -18.75 -6.25 -9.84
N GLY A 76 -19.02 -4.94 -9.79
CA GLY A 76 -18.02 -3.91 -9.50
C GLY A 76 -17.52 -3.94 -8.05
N SER A 77 -18.38 -4.26 -7.09
CA SER A 77 -18.04 -4.28 -5.66
C SER A 77 -16.96 -5.31 -5.33
N VAL A 78 -16.98 -6.49 -5.97
CA VAL A 78 -15.97 -7.55 -5.78
C VAL A 78 -14.58 -7.08 -6.23
N LEU A 79 -14.49 -6.34 -7.34
CA LEU A 79 -13.23 -5.79 -7.84
C LEU A 79 -12.70 -4.70 -6.91
N THR A 80 -13.58 -3.78 -6.50
CA THR A 80 -13.26 -2.70 -5.55
C THR A 80 -12.83 -3.26 -4.19
N TYR A 81 -13.52 -4.30 -3.69
CA TYR A 81 -13.16 -4.99 -2.46
C TYR A 81 -11.77 -5.60 -2.52
N ASN A 82 -11.45 -6.33 -3.59
CA ASN A 82 -10.12 -6.91 -3.78
C ASN A 82 -9.02 -5.84 -3.88
N ARG A 83 -9.32 -4.68 -4.49
CA ARG A 83 -8.42 -3.52 -4.49
C ARG A 83 -8.24 -2.99 -3.08
N LEU A 84 -9.30 -2.83 -2.29
CA LEU A 84 -9.26 -2.37 -0.89
C LEU A 84 -8.45 -3.30 0.01
N VAL A 85 -8.67 -4.61 -0.09
CA VAL A 85 -7.97 -5.62 0.71
C VAL A 85 -6.46 -5.50 0.55
N ARG A 86 -5.97 -5.25 -0.67
CA ARG A 86 -4.52 -5.03 -0.89
C ARG A 86 -3.98 -3.79 -0.19
N LYS A 87 -4.74 -2.68 -0.20
CA LYS A 87 -4.34 -1.45 0.52
C LYS A 87 -4.41 -1.63 2.03
N LYS A 88 -5.39 -2.41 2.52
CA LYS A 88 -5.46 -2.83 3.93
C LYS A 88 -4.22 -3.63 4.35
N TRP A 89 -3.76 -4.58 3.53
CA TRP A 89 -2.53 -5.33 3.82
C TRP A 89 -1.29 -4.44 3.88
N LEU A 90 -1.17 -3.49 2.94
CA LEU A 90 -0.10 -2.49 2.96
C LEU A 90 -0.15 -1.61 4.22
N PHE A 91 -1.34 -1.16 4.61
CA PHE A 91 -1.54 -0.38 5.84
C PHE A 91 -1.15 -1.18 7.08
N ASN A 92 -1.54 -2.46 7.14
CA ASN A 92 -1.14 -3.33 8.24
C ASN A 92 0.39 -3.52 8.30
N ALA A 93 1.07 -3.61 7.14
CA ALA A 93 2.53 -3.67 7.09
C ALA A 93 3.19 -2.39 7.65
N TYR A 94 2.60 -1.21 7.41
CA TYR A 94 3.09 0.03 8.03
C TYR A 94 2.95 0.01 9.54
N LEU A 95 1.79 -0.41 10.07
CA LEU A 95 1.58 -0.54 11.52
C LEU A 95 2.55 -1.52 12.16
N VAL A 96 2.77 -2.68 11.52
CA VAL A 96 3.76 -3.67 11.98
C VAL A 96 5.16 -3.05 11.99
N THR A 97 5.55 -2.34 10.93
CA THR A 97 6.87 -1.67 10.86
C THR A 97 7.05 -0.65 11.99
N LEU A 98 6.04 0.20 12.23
CA LEU A 98 6.05 1.17 13.34
C LEU A 98 6.12 0.49 14.71
N LEU A 99 5.37 -0.59 14.90
CA LEU A 99 5.39 -1.39 16.13
C LEU A 99 6.77 -2.01 16.37
N LEU A 100 7.42 -2.55 15.32
CA LEU A 100 8.77 -3.09 15.44
C LEU A 100 9.79 -2.01 15.81
N ILE A 101 9.69 -0.82 15.18
CA ILE A 101 10.56 0.31 15.53
C ILE A 101 10.37 0.70 16.99
N PHE A 102 9.11 0.79 17.45
CA PHE A 102 8.78 1.11 18.84
C PHE A 102 9.39 0.10 19.82
N ILE A 103 9.25 -1.20 19.55
CA ILE A 103 9.86 -2.27 20.36
C ILE A 103 11.39 -2.15 20.35
N THR A 104 11.99 -1.86 19.19
CA THR A 104 13.45 -1.72 19.06
C THR A 104 13.97 -0.56 19.91
N VAL A 105 13.30 0.59 19.88
CA VAL A 105 13.66 1.76 20.69
C VAL A 105 13.52 1.48 22.18
N LEU A 106 12.47 0.75 22.60
CA LEU A 106 12.29 0.35 24.00
C LEU A 106 13.38 -0.61 24.50
N LEU A 107 13.83 -1.54 23.65
CA LEU A 107 14.79 -2.58 24.02
C LEU A 107 16.26 -2.17 23.83
N LYS A 108 16.52 -1.01 23.23
CA LYS A 108 17.86 -0.50 22.86
C LYS A 108 18.92 -0.69 23.96
N ASN A 109 18.55 -0.49 25.22
CA ASN A 109 19.48 -0.48 26.35
C ASN A 109 19.57 -1.81 27.12
N LYS A 110 18.70 -2.80 26.85
CA LYS A 110 18.66 -4.07 27.59
C LYS A 110 19.25 -5.26 26.84
N PHE A 111 19.04 -5.35 25.52
CA PHE A 111 19.43 -6.52 24.73
C PHE A 111 20.02 -6.12 23.36
N PRO A 112 21.33 -5.88 23.26
CA PRO A 112 21.94 -5.37 22.02
C PRO A 112 21.79 -6.35 20.84
N THR A 113 21.88 -7.66 21.08
CA THR A 113 21.74 -8.69 20.03
C THR A 113 20.32 -8.73 19.46
N LEU A 114 19.29 -8.58 20.29
CA LEU A 114 17.89 -8.56 19.85
C LEU A 114 17.57 -7.26 19.09
N VAL A 115 18.15 -6.14 19.50
CA VAL A 115 18.00 -4.85 18.82
C VAL A 115 18.53 -4.94 17.39
N ILE A 116 19.72 -5.50 17.18
CA ILE A 116 20.29 -5.69 15.84
C ILE A 116 19.38 -6.57 14.96
N ALA A 117 18.86 -7.68 15.51
CA ALA A 117 17.94 -8.55 14.78
C ALA A 117 16.63 -7.83 14.39
N LEU A 118 16.08 -7.03 15.31
CA LEU A 118 14.89 -6.22 15.05
C LEU A 118 15.16 -5.10 14.04
N GLU A 119 16.35 -4.50 14.06
CA GLU A 119 16.79 -3.52 13.06
C GLU A 119 16.78 -4.08 11.66
N TYR A 120 17.41 -5.24 11.44
CA TYR A 120 17.33 -5.91 10.14
C TYR A 120 15.88 -6.18 9.74
N LEU A 121 15.06 -6.64 10.69
CA LEU A 121 13.67 -7.01 10.42
C LEU A 121 12.82 -5.81 10.02
N TYR A 122 12.85 -4.70 10.76
CA TYR A 122 12.03 -3.54 10.40
C TYR A 122 12.55 -2.82 9.16
N VAL A 123 13.87 -2.80 8.90
CA VAL A 123 14.42 -2.20 7.66
C VAL A 123 14.01 -3.03 6.44
N PHE A 124 13.97 -4.36 6.58
CA PHE A 124 13.43 -5.24 5.55
C PHE A 124 11.98 -4.92 5.23
N PHE A 125 11.11 -4.81 6.24
CA PHE A 125 9.71 -4.45 6.02
C PHE A 125 9.56 -3.02 5.49
N ALA A 126 10.32 -2.07 6.03
CA ALA A 126 10.27 -0.66 5.63
C ALA A 126 10.68 -0.47 4.16
N SER A 127 11.74 -1.14 3.70
CA SER A 127 12.18 -1.03 2.30
C SER A 127 11.14 -1.57 1.32
N ILE A 128 10.55 -2.75 1.60
CA ILE A 128 9.47 -3.32 0.78
C ILE A 128 8.24 -2.41 0.79
N ALA A 129 7.84 -1.98 1.98
CA ALA A 129 6.68 -1.12 2.18
C ALA A 129 6.83 0.20 1.41
N CYS A 130 8.01 0.83 1.48
CA CYS A 130 8.35 2.07 0.77
C CYS A 130 8.24 1.92 -0.75
N VAL A 131 8.79 0.85 -1.32
CA VAL A 131 8.68 0.58 -2.77
C VAL A 131 7.21 0.38 -3.18
N LEU A 132 6.41 -0.29 -2.35
CA LEU A 132 4.97 -0.44 -2.59
C LEU A 132 4.22 0.89 -2.43
N SER A 133 4.63 1.77 -1.52
CA SER A 133 4.03 3.09 -1.31
C SER A 133 4.07 3.95 -2.57
N PHE A 134 5.16 3.90 -3.35
CA PHE A 134 5.28 4.66 -4.59
C PHE A 134 4.24 4.29 -5.65
N LYS A 135 3.56 3.14 -5.52
CA LYS A 135 2.46 2.73 -6.42
C LYS A 135 1.09 3.29 -5.99
N LEU A 136 0.99 3.89 -4.82
CA LEU A 136 -0.27 4.45 -4.30
C LEU A 136 -0.77 5.65 -5.12
N PRO A 137 0.06 6.64 -5.53
CA PRO A 137 -0.39 7.77 -6.32
C PRO A 137 -0.97 7.35 -7.67
N SER A 138 -0.33 6.40 -8.37
CA SER A 138 -0.85 5.87 -9.64
C SER A 138 -2.19 5.17 -9.44
N ALA A 139 -2.31 4.32 -8.41
CA ALA A 139 -3.56 3.64 -8.11
C ALA A 139 -4.71 4.62 -7.79
N LEU A 140 -4.41 5.76 -7.17
CA LEU A 140 -5.37 6.83 -6.92
C LEU A 140 -5.81 7.53 -8.20
N LEU A 141 -4.86 7.85 -9.09
CA LEU A 141 -5.17 8.47 -10.38
C LEU A 141 -6.10 7.57 -11.19
N ASP A 142 -5.79 6.28 -11.30
CA ASP A 142 -6.64 5.31 -12.00
C ASP A 142 -8.07 5.31 -11.44
N LEU A 143 -8.21 5.36 -10.12
CA LEU A 143 -9.51 5.39 -9.44
C LEU A 143 -10.27 6.70 -9.67
N GLN A 144 -9.58 7.83 -9.72
CA GLN A 144 -10.21 9.12 -10.02
C GLN A 144 -10.66 9.18 -11.48
N THR A 145 -9.84 8.68 -12.41
CA THR A 145 -10.19 8.58 -13.83
C THR A 145 -11.41 7.68 -14.04
N GLU A 146 -11.44 6.50 -13.39
CA GLU A 146 -12.59 5.59 -13.45
C GLU A 146 -13.90 6.24 -12.93
N ARG A 147 -13.81 7.07 -11.87
CA ARG A 147 -14.96 7.83 -11.38
C ARG A 147 -15.45 8.88 -12.38
N ILE A 148 -14.53 9.65 -12.95
CA ILE A 148 -14.86 10.69 -13.93
C ILE A 148 -15.51 10.06 -15.15
N GLU A 149 -14.98 8.94 -15.64
CA GLU A 149 -15.51 8.23 -16.80
C GLU A 149 -16.91 7.65 -16.54
N ASN A 150 -17.14 7.07 -15.35
CA ASN A 150 -18.46 6.59 -14.95
C ASN A 150 -19.50 7.74 -14.92
N GLU A 151 -19.15 8.87 -14.30
CA GLU A 151 -20.02 10.05 -14.25
C GLU A 151 -20.33 10.60 -15.66
N ILE A 152 -19.34 10.67 -16.55
CA ILE A 152 -19.55 11.09 -17.95
C ILE A 152 -20.51 10.13 -18.66
N ASN A 153 -20.32 8.82 -18.50
CA ASN A 153 -21.15 7.80 -19.13
C ASN A 153 -22.60 7.84 -18.61
N GLU A 154 -22.80 8.13 -17.33
CA GLU A 154 -24.13 8.35 -16.76
C GLU A 154 -24.84 9.56 -17.36
N ARG A 155 -24.11 10.68 -17.49
CA ARG A 155 -24.67 11.89 -18.12
C ARG A 155 -25.03 11.65 -19.58
N ARG A 156 -24.16 10.99 -20.35
CA ARG A 156 -24.44 10.61 -21.75
C ARG A 156 -25.71 9.76 -21.88
N LYS A 157 -25.89 8.77 -20.98
CA LYS A 157 -27.11 7.96 -20.93
C LYS A 157 -28.35 8.79 -20.59
N SER A 158 -28.23 9.75 -19.66
CA SER A 158 -29.35 10.62 -19.30
C SER A 158 -29.77 11.57 -20.44
N GLU A 159 -28.83 11.89 -21.33
CA GLU A 159 -29.05 12.75 -22.51
C GLU A 159 -29.42 11.96 -23.77
N ASN A 160 -29.61 10.62 -23.68
CA ASN A 160 -29.86 9.72 -24.82
C ASN A 160 -28.80 9.83 -25.95
N ILE A 161 -27.57 10.19 -25.61
CA ILE A 161 -26.46 10.17 -26.57
C ILE A 161 -25.89 8.75 -26.56
N THR A 162 -26.29 7.94 -27.54
CA THR A 162 -25.66 6.65 -27.82
C THR A 162 -24.39 6.89 -28.61
N ASP A 163 -23.25 6.46 -28.06
CA ASP A 163 -21.99 6.41 -28.80
C ASP A 163 -22.13 5.35 -29.91
N ASP A 164 -22.31 5.80 -31.16
CA ASP A 164 -22.22 4.99 -32.39
C ASP A 164 -20.77 4.56 -32.69
#